data_AF-A0A0R2RKC4-F1
#
_entry.id   AF-A0A0R2RKC4-F1
#
_cell.length_a   1.000
_cell.length_b   1.000
_cell.length_c   1.000
_cell.angle_alpha   90.00
_cell.angle_beta   90.00
_cell.angle_gamma   90.00
#
_symmetry.space_group_name_H-M   'P 1'
#
loop_
_entity.id
_entity.type
_entity.pdbx_description
1 polymer ?
#
loop_
_entity_poly.entity_id
_entity_poly.type
_entity_poly.pdbx_seq_one_letter_code
_entity_poly.pdbx_strand_id
1 'polypeptide(L)'
;MYLHSIGTAVPPRAFSQDEVLTALEQTPKYHELTPRSRALLRKVLGNRNGIETRHFALEKMPDAFVFEPDQMMARFQKHAPDLAETAARQAIKKSGLPISQIDALLVATCTGYLCPGLTSYLSQSLGLKPSLTFLDLVGLGCGAALPAIQQASSLISSGLAQHVLIVCVEICSAASYLDDDPGVLISACLFGDGAAATILSAQPPPAKRTVRLLKTLSHLEPKHRDFLRFDHRQGLLRNLLAPEVPNLAAQHARTVFQQAGIQPQNISGWVWHGGGRDVLAALRQEFSLQEKDTQHSTEILRRHGNMSSPSCLFALQSALENGVPDGKWWLASFGAGFSSYGALLEVTS
;
A
#
# COMPACT_ATOMS: atom_id res chain seq x y z
N MET A 1 -7.26 -8.01 19.62
CA MET A 1 -5.86 -7.59 19.38
C MET A 1 -5.86 -6.10 19.10
N TYR A 2 -4.73 -5.45 19.30
CA TYR A 2 -4.63 -3.99 19.29
C TYR A 2 -3.50 -3.54 18.38
N LEU A 3 -3.79 -2.59 17.49
CA LEU A 3 -2.77 -1.88 16.74
C LEU A 3 -2.18 -0.81 17.65
N HIS A 4 -0.88 -0.89 17.93
CA HIS A 4 -0.19 -0.03 18.89
C HIS A 4 0.26 1.31 18.29
N SER A 5 0.64 1.29 17.02
CA SER A 5 1.28 2.43 16.36
C SER A 5 1.31 2.24 14.85
N ILE A 6 1.51 3.34 14.14
CA ILE A 6 1.80 3.36 12.71
C ILE A 6 3.00 4.28 12.47
N GLY A 7 4.04 3.75 11.82
CA GLY A 7 5.17 4.50 11.27
C GLY A 7 5.08 4.58 9.76
N THR A 8 5.46 5.70 9.17
CA THR A 8 5.37 5.94 7.72
C THR A 8 6.64 6.59 7.20
N ALA A 9 7.07 6.17 6.02
CA ALA A 9 8.26 6.70 5.38
C ALA A 9 8.03 6.80 3.87
N VAL A 10 8.49 7.90 3.30
CA VAL A 10 8.56 8.12 1.85
C VAL A 10 9.98 8.60 1.51
N PRO A 11 10.47 8.37 0.28
CA PRO A 11 11.69 9.00 -0.18
C PRO A 11 11.62 10.53 -0.03
N PRO A 12 12.75 11.21 0.24
CA PRO A 12 12.75 12.63 0.60
C PRO A 12 12.33 13.56 -0.55
N ARG A 13 12.48 13.12 -1.81
CA ARG A 13 12.11 13.93 -2.98
C ARG A 13 10.68 13.62 -3.40
N ALA A 14 9.82 14.63 -3.32
CA ALA A 14 8.53 14.65 -3.98
C ALA A 14 8.67 15.28 -5.37
N PHE A 15 7.92 14.76 -6.33
CA PHE A 15 7.83 15.28 -7.69
C PHE A 15 6.35 15.51 -8.00
N SER A 16 6.04 16.69 -8.53
CA SER A 16 4.72 17.00 -9.07
C SER A 16 4.43 16.18 -10.32
N GLN A 17 3.16 15.95 -10.64
CA GLN A 17 2.81 15.25 -11.88
C GLN A 17 3.31 15.98 -13.14
N ASP A 18 3.39 17.31 -13.10
CA ASP A 18 3.92 18.12 -14.19
C ASP A 18 5.44 17.94 -14.37
N GLU A 19 6.21 17.83 -13.28
CA GLU A 19 7.64 17.47 -13.34
C GLU A 19 7.84 16.07 -13.92
N VAL A 20 7.01 15.10 -13.51
CA VAL A 20 7.07 13.73 -14.04
C VAL A 20 6.75 13.72 -15.54
N LEU A 21 5.70 14.45 -15.98
CA LEU A 21 5.36 14.58 -17.38
C LEU A 21 6.50 15.23 -18.17
N THR A 22 7.02 16.36 -17.71
CA THR A 22 8.12 17.09 -18.37
C THR A 22 9.35 16.20 -18.55
N ALA A 23 9.72 15.44 -17.51
CA ALA A 23 10.83 14.50 -17.59
C ALA A 23 10.53 13.35 -18.57
N LEU A 24 9.32 12.78 -18.54
CA LEU A 24 8.92 11.69 -19.44
C LEU A 24 8.98 12.13 -20.91
N GLU A 25 8.50 13.34 -21.21
CA GLU A 25 8.46 13.88 -22.58
C GLU A 25 9.83 14.06 -23.23
N GLN A 26 10.90 14.07 -22.43
CA GLN A 26 12.28 14.17 -22.89
C GLN A 26 12.93 12.81 -23.14
N THR A 27 12.26 11.71 -22.81
CA THR A 27 12.83 10.36 -22.94
C THR A 27 12.63 9.77 -24.34
N PRO A 28 13.58 8.97 -24.86
CA PRO A 28 13.39 8.23 -26.10
C PRO A 28 12.13 7.35 -26.07
N LYS A 29 11.88 6.70 -24.92
CA LYS A 29 10.74 5.81 -24.72
C LYS A 29 9.40 6.50 -24.96
N TYR A 30 9.25 7.76 -24.55
CA TYR A 30 8.03 8.52 -24.81
C TYR A 30 7.78 8.76 -26.30
N HIS A 31 8.84 8.97 -27.09
CA HIS A 31 8.73 9.19 -28.52
C HIS A 31 8.44 7.91 -29.32
N GLU A 32 8.77 6.74 -28.77
CA GLU A 32 8.37 5.43 -29.33
C GLU A 32 6.87 5.16 -29.22
N LEU A 33 6.20 5.73 -28.19
CA LEU A 33 4.77 5.53 -27.98
C LEU A 33 3.94 6.13 -29.12
N THR A 34 2.76 5.58 -29.38
CA THR A 34 1.82 6.14 -30.36
C THR A 34 1.32 7.53 -29.94
N PRO A 35 0.86 8.37 -30.90
CA PRO A 35 0.25 9.66 -30.58
C PRO A 35 -0.91 9.58 -29.57
N ARG A 36 -1.70 8.49 -29.62
CA ARG A 36 -2.80 8.23 -28.69
C ARG A 36 -2.30 8.01 -27.27
N SER A 37 -1.26 7.19 -27.11
CA SER A 37 -0.64 6.91 -25.80
C SER A 37 -0.03 8.16 -25.18
N ARG A 38 0.67 8.97 -25.97
CA ARG A 38 1.20 10.27 -25.52
C ARG A 38 0.08 11.23 -25.09
N ALA A 39 -1.01 11.30 -25.85
CA ALA A 39 -2.17 12.12 -25.48
C ALA A 39 -2.83 11.64 -24.17
N LEU A 40 -2.89 10.32 -23.93
CA LEU A 40 -3.38 9.76 -22.67
C LEU A 40 -2.48 10.15 -21.50
N LEU A 41 -1.16 9.99 -21.62
CA LEU A 41 -0.20 10.37 -20.57
C LEU A 41 -0.33 11.84 -20.20
N ARG A 42 -0.34 12.75 -21.20
CA ARG A 42 -0.56 14.18 -20.96
C ARG A 42 -1.88 14.47 -20.25
N LYS A 43 -2.95 13.80 -20.68
CA LYS A 43 -4.28 13.97 -20.06
C LYS A 43 -4.29 13.55 -18.60
N VAL A 44 -3.63 12.43 -18.27
CA VAL A 44 -3.66 11.84 -16.92
C VAL A 44 -2.71 12.58 -15.98
N LEU A 45 -1.48 12.87 -16.43
CA LEU A 45 -0.45 13.58 -15.65
C LEU A 45 -0.70 15.09 -15.54
N GLY A 46 -1.46 15.71 -16.45
CA GLY A 46 -1.85 17.13 -16.35
C GLY A 46 -2.90 17.43 -15.27
N ASN A 47 -2.67 16.92 -14.05
CA ASN A 47 -3.47 17.07 -12.83
C ASN A 47 -4.94 16.63 -12.93
N ARG A 48 -5.25 15.61 -13.75
CA ARG A 48 -6.63 15.08 -13.90
C ARG A 48 -6.85 13.73 -13.24
N ASN A 49 -5.85 13.14 -12.59
CA ASN A 49 -5.98 11.84 -11.92
C ASN A 49 -6.18 11.95 -10.39
N GLY A 50 -6.22 13.17 -9.85
CA GLY A 50 -6.38 13.42 -8.41
C GLY A 50 -5.10 13.24 -7.59
N ILE A 51 -3.94 13.13 -8.24
CA ILE A 51 -2.61 13.05 -7.61
C ILE A 51 -1.87 14.34 -7.94
N GLU A 52 -1.36 15.03 -6.93
CA GLU A 52 -0.53 16.22 -7.11
C GLU A 52 0.95 15.87 -7.12
N THR A 53 1.38 15.08 -6.13
CA THR A 53 2.78 14.71 -5.94
C THR A 53 2.96 13.22 -5.73
N ARG A 54 4.14 12.73 -6.08
CA ARG A 54 4.61 11.37 -5.79
C ARG A 54 6.04 11.40 -5.29
N HIS A 55 6.39 10.45 -4.44
CA HIS A 55 7.76 10.30 -3.95
C HIS A 55 8.44 9.16 -4.70
N PHE A 56 9.72 9.34 -5.04
CA PHE A 56 10.49 8.31 -5.72
C PHE A 56 11.89 8.18 -5.11
N ALA A 57 12.35 6.95 -4.97
CA ALA A 57 13.67 6.59 -4.49
C ALA A 57 14.71 6.73 -5.62
N LEU A 58 14.87 7.96 -6.10
CA LEU A 58 15.69 8.33 -7.26
C LEU A 58 16.50 9.58 -6.96
N GLU A 59 17.65 9.69 -7.63
CA GLU A 59 18.43 10.92 -7.60
C GLU A 59 17.81 11.99 -8.51
N LYS A 60 17.41 11.63 -9.73
CA LYS A 60 16.80 12.56 -10.69
C LYS A 60 15.53 11.97 -11.30
N MET A 61 14.60 12.83 -11.71
CA MET A 61 13.33 12.38 -12.28
C MET A 61 13.48 11.51 -13.55
N PRO A 62 14.40 11.83 -14.50
CA PRO A 62 14.60 10.98 -15.67
C PRO A 62 14.99 9.52 -15.35
N ASP A 63 15.57 9.26 -14.18
CA ASP A 63 15.98 7.91 -13.77
C ASP A 63 14.77 6.98 -13.62
N ALA A 64 13.56 7.51 -13.36
CA ALA A 64 12.33 6.72 -13.27
C ALA A 64 11.98 5.98 -14.57
N PHE A 65 12.52 6.44 -15.69
CA PHE A 65 12.23 5.94 -17.04
C PHE A 65 13.37 5.13 -17.63
N VAL A 66 14.32 4.70 -16.80
CA VAL A 66 15.33 3.71 -17.15
C VAL A 66 14.75 2.31 -16.91
N PHE A 67 14.36 1.65 -18.00
CA PHE A 67 13.68 0.35 -17.98
C PHE A 67 14.66 -0.80 -18.23
N GLU A 68 15.66 -0.92 -17.37
CA GLU A 68 16.68 -1.99 -17.43
C GLU A 68 16.54 -2.91 -16.22
N PRO A 69 16.31 -4.23 -16.39
CA PRO A 69 15.99 -5.14 -15.29
C PRO A 69 16.96 -5.08 -14.10
N ASP A 70 18.26 -5.14 -14.37
CA ASP A 70 19.27 -5.15 -13.33
C ASP A 70 19.35 -3.82 -12.58
N GLN A 71 19.17 -2.69 -13.28
CA GLN A 71 19.18 -1.36 -12.66
C GLN A 71 17.94 -1.13 -11.80
N MET A 72 16.78 -1.62 -12.26
CA MET A 72 15.54 -1.54 -11.51
C MET A 72 15.59 -2.43 -10.26
N MET A 73 16.11 -3.65 -10.38
CA MET A 73 16.32 -4.49 -9.20
C MET A 73 17.35 -3.89 -8.23
N ALA A 74 18.44 -3.30 -8.74
CA ALA A 74 19.42 -2.60 -7.89
C ALA A 74 18.79 -1.42 -7.13
N ARG A 75 17.85 -0.68 -7.75
CA ARG A 75 17.06 0.37 -7.08
C ARG A 75 16.23 -0.21 -5.94
N PHE A 76 15.51 -1.31 -6.17
CA PHE A 76 14.75 -1.99 -5.12
C PHE A 76 15.66 -2.44 -3.98
N GLN A 77 16.74 -3.16 -4.30
CA GLN A 77 17.70 -3.67 -3.32
C GLN A 77 18.33 -2.56 -2.47
N LYS A 78 18.62 -1.40 -3.07
CA LYS A 78 19.19 -0.24 -2.38
C LYS A 78 18.18 0.42 -1.44
N HIS A 79 16.94 0.60 -1.87
CA HIS A 79 16.01 1.52 -1.20
C HIS A 79 14.93 0.85 -0.35
N ALA A 80 14.51 -0.38 -0.68
CA ALA A 80 13.48 -1.07 0.08
C ALA A 80 13.89 -1.34 1.54
N PRO A 81 15.12 -1.83 1.84
CA PRO A 81 15.55 -2.03 3.23
C PRO A 81 15.53 -0.75 4.07
N ASP A 82 16.13 0.34 3.57
CA ASP A 82 16.25 1.61 4.28
C ASP A 82 14.89 2.24 4.58
N LEU A 83 13.98 2.20 3.60
CA LEU A 83 12.64 2.79 3.74
C LEU A 83 11.78 1.97 4.70
N ALA A 84 11.85 0.64 4.60
CA ALA A 84 11.20 -0.29 5.52
C ALA A 84 11.70 -0.11 6.96
N GLU A 85 13.02 0.04 7.15
CA GLU A 85 13.62 0.29 8.45
C GLU A 85 13.14 1.61 9.04
N THR A 86 13.10 2.67 8.23
CA THR A 86 12.63 3.99 8.67
C THR A 86 11.20 3.92 9.20
N ALA A 87 10.29 3.28 8.45
CA ALA A 87 8.91 3.09 8.88
C ALA A 87 8.83 2.21 10.16
N ALA A 88 9.58 1.11 10.21
CA ALA A 88 9.63 0.20 11.36
C ALA A 88 10.11 0.92 12.63
N ARG A 89 11.21 1.66 12.56
CA ARG A 89 11.74 2.45 13.69
C ARG A 89 10.74 3.47 14.19
N GLN A 90 10.01 4.14 13.29
CA GLN A 90 8.95 5.05 13.68
C GLN A 90 7.81 4.33 14.41
N ALA A 91 7.36 3.18 13.92
CA ALA A 91 6.32 2.38 14.57
C ALA A 91 6.78 1.93 15.97
N ILE A 92 7.98 1.34 16.08
CA ILE A 92 8.57 0.93 17.36
C ILE A 92 8.64 2.11 18.33
N LYS A 93 9.22 3.24 17.91
CA LYS A 93 9.29 4.47 18.73
C LYS A 93 7.92 4.94 19.18
N LYS A 94 6.93 4.97 18.28
CA LYS A 94 5.56 5.38 18.61
C LYS A 94 4.84 4.36 19.49
N SER A 95 5.17 3.08 19.44
CA SER A 95 4.55 2.08 20.33
C SER A 95 4.99 2.25 21.79
N GLY A 96 6.20 2.77 22.02
CA GLY A 96 6.82 2.80 23.35
C GLY A 96 7.34 1.44 23.83
N LEU A 97 7.19 0.38 23.02
CA LEU A 97 7.74 -0.94 23.32
C LEU A 97 9.26 -0.94 23.09
N PRO A 98 10.04 -1.56 23.99
CA PRO A 98 11.44 -1.86 23.69
C PRO A 98 11.51 -2.84 22.51
N ILE A 99 12.52 -2.67 21.64
CA ILE A 99 12.74 -3.55 20.48
C ILE A 99 12.84 -5.03 20.86
N SER A 100 13.33 -5.32 22.07
CA SER A 100 13.48 -6.66 22.62
C SER A 100 12.16 -7.38 22.93
N GLN A 101 11.02 -6.67 22.87
CA GLN A 101 9.68 -7.25 23.00
C GLN A 101 9.03 -7.61 21.65
N ILE A 102 9.64 -7.26 20.52
CA ILE A 102 9.13 -7.74 19.22
C ILE A 102 9.44 -9.24 19.09
N ASP A 103 8.43 -10.04 18.77
CA ASP A 103 8.51 -11.50 18.70
C ASP A 103 8.46 -12.05 17.26
N ALA A 104 7.94 -11.25 16.33
CA ALA A 104 7.88 -11.59 14.92
C ALA A 104 7.95 -10.35 14.02
N LEU A 105 8.51 -10.54 12.82
CA LEU A 105 8.59 -9.55 11.76
C LEU A 105 7.96 -10.12 10.48
N LEU A 106 6.91 -9.45 10.00
CA LEU A 106 6.27 -9.72 8.71
C LEU A 106 6.57 -8.56 7.77
N VAL A 107 7.16 -8.83 6.60
CA VAL A 107 7.42 -7.82 5.58
C VAL A 107 6.63 -8.14 4.33
N ALA A 108 5.88 -7.18 3.79
CA ALA A 108 5.10 -7.34 2.57
C ALA A 108 5.61 -6.40 1.47
N THR A 109 5.73 -6.94 0.26
CA THR A 109 6.12 -6.19 -0.94
C THR A 109 5.67 -6.92 -2.21
N CYS A 110 5.47 -6.18 -3.31
CA CYS A 110 5.26 -6.75 -4.65
C CYS A 110 6.11 -6.10 -5.75
N THR A 111 7.03 -5.21 -5.38
CA THR A 111 7.78 -4.37 -6.33
C THR A 111 9.22 -4.84 -6.58
N GLY A 112 9.63 -5.94 -5.93
CA GLY A 112 10.92 -6.58 -6.12
C GLY A 112 10.99 -7.94 -5.42
N TYR A 113 12.09 -8.65 -5.63
CA TYR A 113 12.35 -9.96 -5.02
C TYR A 113 13.80 -10.04 -4.57
N LEU A 114 14.02 -10.47 -3.33
CA LEU A 114 15.35 -10.70 -2.76
C LEU A 114 15.39 -12.10 -2.14
N CYS A 115 16.52 -12.77 -2.30
CA CYS A 115 16.84 -14.01 -1.61
C CYS A 115 18.32 -13.91 -1.17
N PRO A 116 18.61 -13.62 0.12
CA PRO A 116 17.69 -13.53 1.27
C PRO A 116 16.70 -12.34 1.22
N GLY A 117 15.53 -12.50 1.86
CA GLY A 117 14.42 -11.52 1.83
C GLY A 117 14.64 -10.29 2.71
N LEU A 118 13.69 -9.33 2.67
CA LEU A 118 13.77 -8.06 3.40
C LEU A 118 13.81 -8.25 4.91
N THR A 119 13.19 -9.31 5.42
CA THR A 119 13.30 -9.69 6.84
C THR A 119 14.74 -9.85 7.31
N SER A 120 15.64 -10.37 6.47
CA SER A 120 17.06 -10.52 6.79
C SER A 120 17.74 -9.16 7.02
N TYR A 121 17.47 -8.19 6.14
CA TYR A 121 18.04 -6.85 6.25
C TYR A 121 17.52 -6.12 7.49
N LEU A 122 16.21 -6.16 7.70
CA LEU A 122 15.57 -5.52 8.85
C LEU A 122 15.94 -6.18 10.18
N SER A 123 16.11 -7.50 10.21
CA SER A 123 16.58 -8.19 11.40
C SER A 123 17.94 -7.67 11.85
N GLN A 124 18.88 -7.52 10.91
CA GLN A 124 20.20 -6.98 11.18
C GLN A 124 20.13 -5.51 11.61
N SER A 125 19.47 -4.65 10.83
CA SER A 125 19.53 -3.21 11.07
C SER A 125 18.75 -2.77 12.30
N LEU A 126 17.61 -3.41 12.59
CA LEU A 126 16.83 -3.14 13.80
C LEU A 126 17.43 -3.81 15.06
N GLY A 127 18.33 -4.77 14.91
CA GLY A 127 18.89 -5.55 16.02
C GLY A 127 17.87 -6.51 16.64
N LEU A 128 17.06 -7.17 15.80
CA LEU A 128 16.07 -8.15 16.26
C LEU A 128 16.74 -9.44 16.74
N LYS A 129 16.07 -10.18 17.63
CA LYS A 129 16.60 -11.46 18.11
C LYS A 129 16.66 -12.47 16.94
N PRO A 130 17.72 -13.27 16.80
CA PRO A 130 17.81 -14.25 15.71
C PRO A 130 16.72 -15.34 15.73
N SER A 131 16.11 -15.59 16.89
CA SER A 131 15.11 -16.63 17.09
C SER A 131 13.66 -16.18 16.86
N LEU A 132 13.42 -14.98 16.33
CA LEU A 132 12.07 -14.50 16.04
C LEU A 132 11.48 -15.22 14.83
N THR A 133 10.16 -15.09 14.66
CA THR A 133 9.50 -15.48 13.41
C THR A 133 9.71 -14.40 12.35
N PHE A 134 10.26 -14.77 11.19
CA PHE A 134 10.47 -13.87 10.05
C PHE A 134 9.69 -14.37 8.84
N LEU A 135 8.84 -13.53 8.26
CA LEU A 135 8.03 -13.88 7.08
C LEU A 135 8.07 -12.75 6.04
N ASP A 136 8.57 -13.05 4.84
CA ASP A 136 8.42 -12.21 3.66
C ASP A 136 7.16 -12.63 2.88
N LEU A 137 6.17 -11.73 2.81
CA LEU A 137 4.89 -11.91 2.15
C LEU A 137 4.91 -11.25 0.77
N VAL A 138 4.99 -12.06 -0.29
CA VAL A 138 5.08 -11.60 -1.68
C VAL A 138 3.83 -11.96 -2.49
N GLY A 139 3.58 -11.21 -3.57
CA GLY A 139 2.52 -11.52 -4.54
C GLY A 139 1.10 -11.08 -4.16
N LEU A 140 0.93 -10.36 -3.05
CA LEU A 140 -0.38 -9.87 -2.59
C LEU A 140 -0.75 -8.48 -3.16
N GLY A 141 0.22 -7.77 -3.74
CA GLY A 141 0.02 -6.46 -4.34
C GLY A 141 -0.49 -5.40 -3.34
N CYS A 142 -1.29 -4.47 -3.85
CA CYS A 142 -1.88 -3.37 -3.07
C CYS A 142 -2.72 -3.82 -1.84
N GLY A 143 -3.14 -5.09 -1.80
CA GLY A 143 -3.94 -5.65 -0.71
C GLY A 143 -3.14 -6.13 0.50
N ALA A 144 -1.80 -6.17 0.43
CA ALA A 144 -0.97 -6.99 1.33
C ALA A 144 -1.01 -6.61 2.82
N ALA A 145 -1.35 -5.37 3.16
CA ALA A 145 -1.36 -4.91 4.56
C ALA A 145 -2.33 -5.69 5.44
N LEU A 146 -3.55 -5.99 4.94
CA LEU A 146 -4.58 -6.67 5.73
C LEU A 146 -4.31 -8.17 5.93
N PRO A 147 -3.88 -8.94 4.91
CA PRO A 147 -3.36 -10.30 5.10
C PRO A 147 -2.18 -10.36 6.08
N ALA A 148 -1.27 -9.39 6.03
CA ALA A 148 -0.15 -9.34 6.98
C ALA A 148 -0.65 -9.11 8.42
N ILE A 149 -1.63 -8.24 8.63
CA ILE A 149 -2.31 -8.06 9.92
C ILE A 149 -3.05 -9.33 10.35
N GLN A 150 -3.71 -10.03 9.43
CA GLN A 150 -4.39 -11.30 9.71
C GLN A 150 -3.40 -12.41 10.11
N GLN A 151 -2.24 -12.48 9.46
CA GLN A 151 -1.19 -13.43 9.80
C GLN A 151 -0.56 -13.11 11.17
N ALA A 152 -0.28 -11.84 11.44
CA ALA A 152 0.17 -11.37 12.75
C ALA A 152 -0.85 -11.73 13.85
N SER A 153 -2.14 -11.56 13.55
CA SER A 153 -3.22 -11.95 14.43
C SER A 153 -3.18 -13.44 14.75
N SER A 154 -2.96 -14.29 13.74
CA SER A 154 -2.85 -15.74 13.92
C SER A 154 -1.64 -16.15 14.78
N LEU A 155 -0.49 -15.47 14.62
CA LEU A 155 0.68 -15.69 15.46
C LEU A 155 0.42 -15.32 16.93
N ILE A 156 -0.31 -14.24 17.18
CA ILE A 156 -0.67 -13.82 18.54
C ILE A 156 -1.69 -14.79 19.16
N SER A 157 -2.73 -15.14 18.42
CA SER A 157 -3.77 -16.06 18.88
C SER A 157 -3.26 -17.47 19.18
N SER A 158 -2.23 -17.93 18.47
CA SER A 158 -1.60 -19.24 18.72
C SER A 158 -0.62 -19.23 19.91
N GLY A 159 -0.29 -18.06 20.46
CA GLY A 159 0.69 -17.91 21.52
C GLY A 159 2.15 -17.90 21.04
N LEU A 160 2.39 -17.87 19.73
CA LEU A 160 3.74 -17.80 19.14
C LEU A 160 4.38 -16.40 19.24
N ALA A 161 3.56 -15.36 19.43
CA ALA A 161 4.02 -13.98 19.57
C ALA A 161 3.11 -13.18 20.52
N GLN A 162 3.65 -12.15 21.16
CA GLN A 162 2.87 -11.12 21.87
C GLN A 162 2.83 -9.82 21.08
N HIS A 163 3.94 -9.47 20.43
CA HIS A 163 4.08 -8.28 19.60
C HIS A 163 4.65 -8.62 18.22
N VAL A 164 3.89 -8.30 17.18
CA VAL A 164 4.27 -8.56 15.79
C VAL A 164 4.46 -7.24 15.07
N LEU A 165 5.67 -7.01 14.56
CA LEU A 165 5.99 -5.89 13.68
C LEU A 165 5.63 -6.27 12.25
N ILE A 166 4.78 -5.47 11.62
CA ILE A 166 4.35 -5.63 10.23
C ILE A 166 4.88 -4.45 9.44
N VAL A 167 5.54 -4.69 8.31
CA VAL A 167 6.09 -3.66 7.43
C VAL A 167 5.61 -3.90 6.00
N CYS A 168 4.96 -2.91 5.40
CA CYS A 168 4.67 -2.88 3.97
C CYS A 168 5.65 -1.90 3.32
N VAL A 169 6.37 -2.32 2.28
CA VAL A 169 7.32 -1.45 1.58
C VAL A 169 7.26 -1.68 0.08
N GLU A 170 7.23 -0.59 -0.67
CA GLU A 170 7.11 -0.63 -2.12
C GLU A 170 8.00 0.44 -2.76
N ILE A 171 8.86 0.00 -3.66
CA ILE A 171 9.63 0.86 -4.55
C ILE A 171 8.99 0.70 -5.93
N CYS A 172 7.82 1.30 -6.13
CA CYS A 172 7.07 1.20 -7.38
C CYS A 172 7.86 1.72 -8.58
N SER A 173 8.78 2.67 -8.38
CA SER A 173 9.73 3.10 -9.39
C SER A 173 10.69 2.00 -9.84
N ALA A 174 10.88 0.93 -9.06
CA ALA A 174 11.63 -0.28 -9.43
C ALA A 174 10.75 -1.34 -10.12
N ALA A 175 9.45 -1.08 -10.29
CA ALA A 175 8.49 -1.93 -10.98
C ALA A 175 7.69 -1.16 -12.05
N SER A 176 8.28 -0.09 -12.59
CA SER A 176 7.67 0.72 -13.65
C SER A 176 7.87 0.08 -15.02
N TYR A 177 6.88 0.24 -15.91
CA TYR A 177 6.95 -0.25 -17.28
C TYR A 177 6.19 0.72 -18.19
N LEU A 178 6.57 0.79 -19.48
CA LEU A 178 5.91 1.68 -20.43
C LEU A 178 5.82 1.05 -21.83
N ASP A 179 4.58 0.90 -22.32
CA ASP A 179 4.23 0.56 -23.70
C ASP A 179 2.86 1.17 -24.07
N ASP A 180 2.33 0.85 -25.25
CA ASP A 180 1.07 1.40 -25.77
C ASP A 180 -0.20 0.83 -25.12
N ASP A 181 -0.09 -0.07 -24.13
CA ASP A 181 -1.24 -0.59 -23.41
C ASP A 181 -1.83 0.49 -22.47
N PRO A 182 -3.14 0.82 -22.59
CA PRO A 182 -3.75 1.85 -21.76
C PRO A 182 -3.62 1.59 -20.26
N GLY A 183 -3.70 0.33 -19.81
CA GLY A 183 -3.57 -0.03 -18.41
C GLY A 183 -2.16 0.21 -17.87
N VAL A 184 -1.14 -0.11 -18.68
CA VAL A 184 0.26 0.17 -18.37
C VAL A 184 0.50 1.68 -18.28
N LEU A 185 -0.03 2.46 -19.22
CA LEU A 185 0.08 3.92 -19.21
C LEU A 185 -0.61 4.54 -17.99
N ILE A 186 -1.78 4.04 -17.59
CA ILE A 186 -2.44 4.46 -16.35
C ILE A 186 -1.57 4.11 -15.14
N SER A 187 -1.01 2.89 -15.10
CA SER A 187 -0.12 2.47 -14.01
C SER A 187 1.06 3.43 -13.84
N ALA A 188 1.74 3.81 -14.92
CA ALA A 188 2.88 4.75 -14.88
C ALA A 188 2.55 6.12 -14.24
N CYS A 189 1.28 6.52 -14.28
CA CYS A 189 0.80 7.80 -13.73
C CYS A 189 0.36 7.71 -12.26
N LEU A 190 0.11 6.52 -11.73
CA LEU A 190 -0.48 6.32 -10.41
C LEU A 190 0.56 6.09 -9.32
N PHE A 191 1.55 5.25 -9.59
CA PHE A 191 2.35 4.67 -8.52
C PHE A 191 3.48 5.58 -8.03
N GLY A 192 3.74 5.53 -6.72
CA GLY A 192 4.83 6.18 -6.00
C GLY A 192 5.47 5.23 -4.98
N ASP A 193 6.60 5.63 -4.40
CA ASP A 193 7.38 4.81 -3.48
C ASP A 193 7.05 5.14 -2.01
N GLY A 194 7.00 4.13 -1.15
CA GLY A 194 6.64 4.32 0.25
C GLY A 194 6.81 3.08 1.11
N ALA A 195 6.86 3.28 2.43
CA ALA A 195 6.79 2.22 3.41
C ALA A 195 5.92 2.63 4.60
N ALA A 196 5.19 1.66 5.15
CA ALA A 196 4.42 1.82 6.37
C ALA A 196 4.62 0.62 7.28
N ALA A 197 4.69 0.84 8.58
CA ALA A 197 4.83 -0.21 9.56
C ALA A 197 3.81 -0.05 10.68
N THR A 198 3.33 -1.17 11.22
CA THR A 198 2.47 -1.19 12.39
C THR A 198 2.86 -2.31 13.33
N ILE A 199 2.55 -2.18 14.61
CA ILE A 199 2.73 -3.23 15.61
C ILE A 199 1.36 -3.71 16.06
N LEU A 200 1.11 -5.00 15.89
CA LEU A 200 -0.07 -5.66 16.43
C LEU A 200 0.29 -6.39 17.72
N SER A 201 -0.55 -6.23 18.75
CA SER A 201 -0.31 -6.82 20.07
C SER A 201 -1.54 -7.50 20.64
N ALA A 202 -1.33 -8.43 21.58
CA ALA A 202 -2.40 -9.05 22.35
C ALA A 202 -3.12 -8.04 23.28
N GLN A 203 -2.34 -7.15 23.91
CA GLN A 203 -2.79 -6.17 24.89
C GLN A 203 -2.91 -4.76 24.32
N PRO A 204 -3.77 -3.87 24.85
CA PRO A 204 -3.87 -2.49 24.40
C PRO A 204 -2.59 -1.68 24.69
N PRO A 205 -2.25 -0.66 23.88
CA PRO A 205 -1.17 0.27 24.20
C PRO A 205 -1.56 1.12 25.43
N PRO A 206 -0.60 1.49 26.30
CA PRO A 206 -0.87 2.37 27.43
C PRO A 206 -1.12 3.81 26.97
N ALA A 207 -2.21 4.41 27.46
CA ALA A 207 -2.50 5.86 27.38
C ALA A 207 -2.50 6.46 25.96
N LYS A 208 -3.18 5.83 25.01
CA LYS A 208 -3.41 6.33 23.65
C LYS A 208 -4.80 5.96 23.17
N ARG A 209 -5.27 6.70 22.16
CA ARG A 209 -6.38 6.27 21.32
C ARG A 209 -6.13 4.85 20.83
N THR A 210 -6.94 3.91 21.30
CA THR A 210 -6.77 2.48 21.06
C THR A 210 -7.52 2.04 19.83
N VAL A 211 -6.86 1.25 18.99
CA VAL A 211 -7.45 0.62 17.80
C VAL A 211 -7.49 -0.89 18.03
N ARG A 212 -8.67 -1.42 18.35
CA ARG A 212 -8.89 -2.86 18.56
C ARG A 212 -9.34 -3.51 17.26
N LEU A 213 -8.57 -4.47 16.76
CA LEU A 213 -8.94 -5.33 15.66
C LEU A 213 -10.03 -6.32 16.13
N LEU A 214 -11.23 -6.22 15.56
CA LEU A 214 -12.37 -7.08 15.88
C LEU A 214 -12.46 -8.28 14.95
N LYS A 215 -12.25 -8.05 13.65
CA LYS A 215 -12.43 -9.05 12.61
C LYS A 215 -11.56 -8.72 11.42
N THR A 216 -11.01 -9.75 10.78
CA THR A 216 -10.40 -9.68 9.44
C THR A 216 -11.17 -10.60 8.51
N LEU A 217 -11.29 -10.19 7.24
CA LEU A 217 -12.06 -10.88 6.21
C LEU A 217 -11.30 -10.81 4.90
N SER A 218 -11.44 -11.84 4.07
CA SER A 218 -10.76 -11.96 2.80
C SER A 218 -11.68 -12.57 1.74
N HIS A 219 -11.50 -12.14 0.51
CA HIS A 219 -12.13 -12.69 -0.67
C HIS A 219 -11.11 -12.72 -1.80
N LEU A 220 -10.88 -13.91 -2.37
CA LEU A 220 -10.07 -14.10 -3.56
C LEU A 220 -11.00 -14.56 -4.68
N GLU A 221 -10.93 -13.90 -5.82
CA GLU A 221 -11.73 -14.22 -7.00
C GLU A 221 -10.81 -14.55 -8.19
N PRO A 222 -10.31 -15.79 -8.27
CA PRO A 222 -9.28 -16.16 -9.24
C PRO A 222 -9.70 -15.99 -10.70
N LYS A 223 -11.01 -15.96 -10.99
CA LYS A 223 -11.53 -15.73 -12.36
C LYS A 223 -11.27 -14.31 -12.84
N HIS A 224 -11.05 -13.36 -11.92
CA HIS A 224 -10.75 -11.96 -12.24
C HIS A 224 -9.25 -11.64 -12.16
N ARG A 225 -8.37 -12.65 -12.09
CA ARG A 225 -6.92 -12.45 -11.94
C ARG A 225 -6.29 -11.55 -13.00
N ASP A 226 -6.80 -11.60 -14.22
CA ASP A 226 -6.18 -10.92 -15.36
C ASP A 226 -6.57 -9.45 -15.48
N PHE A 227 -7.55 -8.98 -14.68
CA PHE A 227 -7.90 -7.56 -14.63
C PHE A 227 -6.88 -6.73 -13.85
N LEU A 228 -6.16 -7.34 -12.90
CA LEU A 228 -5.15 -6.69 -12.08
C LEU A 228 -4.04 -7.69 -11.76
N ARG A 229 -2.92 -7.58 -12.47
CA ARG A 229 -1.75 -8.46 -12.29
C ARG A 229 -0.46 -7.81 -12.78
N PHE A 230 0.65 -8.34 -12.31
CA PHE A 230 1.91 -8.25 -13.05
C PHE A 230 1.99 -9.41 -14.04
N ASP A 231 2.43 -9.13 -15.26
CA ASP A 231 3.13 -10.12 -16.08
C ASP A 231 4.62 -9.75 -16.18
N HIS A 232 5.42 -10.68 -16.70
CA HIS A 232 6.86 -10.47 -16.88
C HIS A 232 7.16 -10.28 -18.36
N ARG A 233 7.89 -9.23 -18.69
CA ARG A 233 8.32 -8.94 -20.05
C ARG A 233 9.74 -8.44 -20.06
N GLN A 234 10.63 -9.15 -20.77
CA GLN A 234 12.05 -8.78 -20.88
C GLN A 234 12.74 -8.62 -19.50
N GLY A 235 12.37 -9.46 -18.53
CA GLY A 235 12.90 -9.37 -17.16
C GLY A 235 12.26 -8.27 -16.29
N LEU A 236 11.34 -7.48 -16.83
CA LEU A 236 10.64 -6.41 -16.11
C LEU A 236 9.25 -6.83 -15.66
N LEU A 237 8.80 -6.26 -14.54
CA LEU A 237 7.42 -6.33 -14.08
C LEU A 237 6.56 -5.35 -14.89
N ARG A 238 5.58 -5.87 -15.61
CA ARG A 238 4.63 -5.07 -16.40
C ARG A 238 3.25 -5.15 -15.74
N ASN A 239 2.85 -4.03 -15.13
CA ASN A 239 1.59 -3.94 -14.39
C ASN A 239 0.41 -3.73 -15.33
N LEU A 240 -0.52 -4.68 -15.34
CA LEU A 240 -1.73 -4.65 -16.15
C LEU A 240 -2.93 -4.21 -15.30
N LEU A 241 -3.55 -3.10 -15.72
CA LEU A 241 -4.72 -2.51 -15.09
C LEU A 241 -5.87 -2.44 -16.12
N ALA A 242 -6.82 -3.35 -16.00
CA ALA A 242 -8.00 -3.31 -16.87
C ALA A 242 -8.95 -2.16 -16.47
N PRO A 243 -9.68 -1.56 -17.43
CA PRO A 243 -10.64 -0.48 -17.14
C PRO A 243 -11.73 -0.84 -16.11
N GLU A 244 -12.02 -2.12 -15.94
CA GLU A 244 -13.03 -2.65 -15.02
C GLU A 244 -12.57 -2.67 -13.55
N VAL A 245 -11.27 -2.49 -13.28
CA VAL A 245 -10.70 -2.57 -11.92
C VAL A 245 -11.44 -1.72 -10.89
N PRO A 246 -11.83 -0.45 -11.14
CA PRO A 246 -12.59 0.34 -10.17
C PRO A 246 -13.92 -0.31 -9.74
N ASN A 247 -14.70 -0.82 -10.70
CA ASN A 247 -16.00 -1.42 -10.41
C ASN A 247 -15.83 -2.79 -9.73
N LEU A 248 -14.87 -3.60 -10.19
CA LEU A 248 -14.55 -4.88 -9.56
C LEU A 248 -14.06 -4.66 -8.11
N ALA A 249 -13.22 -3.65 -7.87
CA ALA A 249 -12.73 -3.31 -6.53
C ALA A 249 -13.90 -3.02 -5.58
N ALA A 250 -14.86 -2.20 -6.04
CA ALA A 250 -16.03 -1.86 -5.25
C ALA A 250 -16.93 -3.07 -4.98
N GLN A 251 -17.20 -3.89 -6.00
CA GLN A 251 -18.01 -5.12 -5.86
C GLN A 251 -17.38 -6.11 -4.88
N HIS A 252 -16.08 -6.40 -5.00
CA HIS A 252 -15.41 -7.34 -4.10
C HIS A 252 -15.29 -6.78 -2.68
N ALA A 253 -15.07 -5.46 -2.54
CA ALA A 253 -15.13 -4.79 -1.24
C ALA A 253 -16.51 -4.93 -0.59
N ARG A 254 -17.60 -4.83 -1.36
CA ARG A 254 -18.97 -5.08 -0.87
C ARG A 254 -19.14 -6.52 -0.40
N THR A 255 -18.68 -7.50 -1.17
CA THR A 255 -18.72 -8.92 -0.78
C THR A 255 -18.01 -9.16 0.55
N VAL A 256 -16.82 -8.60 0.73
CA VAL A 256 -16.07 -8.71 1.99
C VAL A 256 -16.79 -8.00 3.14
N PHE A 257 -17.35 -6.80 2.90
CA PHE A 257 -18.10 -6.07 3.92
C PHE A 257 -19.34 -6.83 4.41
N GLN A 258 -20.09 -7.47 3.51
CA GLN A 258 -21.27 -8.27 3.88
C GLN A 258 -20.93 -9.41 4.86
N GLN A 259 -19.76 -10.03 4.72
CA GLN A 259 -19.26 -11.06 5.64
C GLN A 259 -18.96 -10.53 7.05
N ALA A 260 -18.85 -9.21 7.23
CA ALA A 260 -18.67 -8.60 8.55
C ALA A 260 -19.94 -8.66 9.40
N GLY A 261 -21.12 -8.78 8.78
CA GLY A 261 -22.39 -8.84 9.50
C GLY A 261 -22.75 -7.53 10.20
N ILE A 262 -22.24 -6.40 9.72
CA ILE A 262 -22.52 -5.06 10.24
C ILE A 262 -23.18 -4.20 9.18
N GLN A 263 -24.13 -3.36 9.62
CA GLN A 263 -24.79 -2.39 8.74
C GLN A 263 -23.88 -1.18 8.49
N PRO A 264 -23.83 -0.63 7.26
CA PRO A 264 -22.98 0.54 6.94
C PRO A 264 -23.20 1.74 7.86
N GLN A 265 -24.43 1.96 8.34
CA GLN A 265 -24.78 3.08 9.22
C GLN A 265 -24.11 2.99 10.61
N ASN A 266 -23.61 1.81 10.98
CA ASN A 266 -22.90 1.57 12.24
C ASN A 266 -21.37 1.76 12.09
N ILE A 267 -20.89 2.22 10.94
CA ILE A 267 -19.49 2.54 10.71
C ILE A 267 -19.29 4.05 10.85
N SER A 268 -18.50 4.45 11.85
CA SER A 268 -18.14 5.84 12.13
C SER A 268 -16.97 6.34 11.28
N GLY A 269 -16.13 5.43 10.77
CA GLY A 269 -14.93 5.76 10.02
C GLY A 269 -14.65 4.79 8.87
N TRP A 270 -14.48 5.31 7.67
CA TRP A 270 -14.15 4.53 6.48
C TRP A 270 -12.72 4.83 6.04
N VAL A 271 -11.90 3.78 5.93
CA VAL A 271 -10.51 3.87 5.48
C VAL A 271 -10.29 2.87 4.34
N TRP A 272 -9.96 3.39 3.17
CA TRP A 272 -9.83 2.60 1.96
C TRP A 272 -8.41 2.66 1.40
N HIS A 273 -7.96 1.59 0.76
CA HIS A 273 -6.86 1.69 -0.18
C HIS A 273 -7.28 2.58 -1.36
N GLY A 274 -6.68 3.77 -1.47
CA GLY A 274 -6.87 4.71 -2.57
C GLY A 274 -6.12 4.25 -3.82
N GLY A 275 -6.59 3.20 -4.50
CA GLY A 275 -5.92 2.65 -5.69
C GLY A 275 -5.84 3.62 -6.88
N GLY A 276 -6.74 4.60 -6.89
CA GLY A 276 -6.85 5.69 -7.85
C GLY A 276 -8.16 6.44 -7.63
N ARG A 277 -8.30 7.64 -8.22
CA ARG A 277 -9.51 8.46 -8.06
C ARG A 277 -10.78 7.68 -8.43
N ASP A 278 -10.74 6.99 -9.56
CA ASP A 278 -11.92 6.29 -10.07
C ASP A 278 -12.30 5.10 -9.19
N VAL A 279 -11.34 4.49 -8.49
CA VAL A 279 -11.64 3.43 -7.50
C VAL A 279 -12.31 4.00 -6.26
N LEU A 280 -11.83 5.13 -5.74
CA LEU A 280 -12.48 5.82 -4.62
C LEU A 280 -13.89 6.27 -5.00
N ALA A 281 -14.10 6.75 -6.23
CA ALA A 281 -15.42 7.10 -6.75
C ALA A 281 -16.36 5.89 -6.80
N ALA A 282 -15.89 4.75 -7.32
CA ALA A 282 -16.67 3.51 -7.38
C ALA A 282 -17.02 2.99 -5.97
N LEU A 283 -16.08 3.03 -5.02
CA LEU A 283 -16.33 2.67 -3.62
C LEU A 283 -17.37 3.57 -2.98
N ARG A 284 -17.30 4.88 -3.21
CA ARG A 284 -18.31 5.82 -2.71
C ARG A 284 -19.69 5.52 -3.26
N GLN A 285 -19.78 5.26 -4.56
CA GLN A 285 -21.05 4.90 -5.19
C GLN A 285 -21.60 3.58 -4.63
N GLU A 286 -20.78 2.55 -4.55
CA GLU A 286 -21.18 1.23 -4.08
C GLU A 286 -21.68 1.28 -2.63
N PHE A 287 -20.99 2.03 -1.75
CA PHE A 287 -21.30 2.13 -0.32
C PHE A 287 -22.21 3.30 0.06
N SER A 288 -22.70 4.07 -0.91
CA SER A 288 -23.47 5.31 -0.70
C SER A 288 -22.75 6.30 0.23
N LEU A 289 -21.43 6.45 0.07
CA LEU A 289 -20.58 7.34 0.86
C LEU A 289 -20.38 8.69 0.18
N GLN A 290 -20.06 9.69 0.99
CA GLN A 290 -19.72 11.05 0.56
C GLN A 290 -18.19 11.23 0.47
N GLU A 291 -17.76 12.32 -0.16
CA GLU A 291 -16.34 12.71 -0.28
C GLU A 291 -15.61 12.67 1.08
N LYS A 292 -16.25 13.28 2.10
CA LYS A 292 -15.76 13.38 3.48
C LYS A 292 -15.46 12.02 4.12
N ASP A 293 -16.23 10.99 3.77
CA ASP A 293 -16.07 9.65 4.35
C ASP A 293 -14.80 8.97 3.82
N THR A 294 -14.33 9.39 2.65
CA THR A 294 -13.11 8.87 2.00
C THR A 294 -11.94 9.85 2.04
N GLN A 295 -12.09 11.00 2.69
CA GLN A 295 -11.17 12.14 2.57
C GLN A 295 -9.72 11.79 2.90
N HIS A 296 -9.48 10.94 3.91
CA HIS A 296 -8.12 10.54 4.28
C HIS A 296 -7.48 9.65 3.22
N SER A 297 -8.27 8.78 2.58
CA SER A 297 -7.78 7.94 1.48
C SER A 297 -7.50 8.79 0.23
N THR A 298 -8.37 9.76 -0.06
CA THR A 298 -8.19 10.73 -1.14
C THR A 298 -6.95 11.58 -0.92
N GLU A 299 -6.71 12.08 0.29
CA GLU A 299 -5.59 12.96 0.59
C GLU A 299 -4.24 12.23 0.50
N ILE A 300 -4.18 10.99 0.96
CA ILE A 300 -2.98 10.15 0.80
C ILE A 300 -2.69 9.90 -0.67
N LEU A 301 -3.70 9.56 -1.47
CA LEU A 301 -3.56 9.43 -2.92
C LEU A 301 -3.08 10.75 -3.55
N ARG A 302 -3.63 11.89 -3.12
CA ARG A 302 -3.28 13.21 -3.64
C ARG A 302 -1.79 13.54 -3.42
N ARG A 303 -1.27 13.31 -2.20
CA ARG A 303 0.10 13.70 -1.83
C ARG A 303 1.18 12.70 -2.19
N HIS A 304 0.84 11.41 -2.26
CA HIS A 304 1.85 10.36 -2.40
C HIS A 304 1.63 9.46 -3.62
N GLY A 305 0.50 9.60 -4.32
CA GLY A 305 0.07 8.64 -5.32
C GLY A 305 -0.34 7.29 -4.69
N ASN A 306 -0.42 6.28 -5.53
CA ASN A 306 -0.64 4.91 -5.10
C ASN A 306 0.69 4.27 -4.70
N MET A 307 0.92 4.02 -3.41
CA MET A 307 2.14 3.37 -2.94
C MET A 307 2.01 1.84 -2.90
N SER A 308 0.95 1.26 -3.46
CA SER A 308 0.56 -0.14 -3.29
C SER A 308 0.22 -0.45 -1.81
N SER A 309 0.78 -1.51 -1.22
CA SER A 309 0.43 -2.02 0.12
C SER A 309 0.54 -1.02 1.29
N PRO A 310 1.48 -0.05 1.35
CA PRO A 310 1.56 0.96 2.39
C PRO A 310 0.39 1.94 2.41
N SER A 311 -0.25 2.23 1.27
CA SER A 311 -1.25 3.30 1.16
C SER A 311 -2.41 3.15 2.14
N CYS A 312 -2.83 1.92 2.43
CA CYS A 312 -3.91 1.65 3.37
C CYS A 312 -3.53 2.04 4.81
N LEU A 313 -2.28 1.81 5.22
CA LEU A 313 -1.77 2.19 6.54
C LEU A 313 -1.50 3.69 6.66
N PHE A 314 -1.07 4.35 5.59
CA PHE A 314 -1.00 5.82 5.54
C PHE A 314 -2.38 6.45 5.73
N ALA A 315 -3.41 5.92 5.05
CA ALA A 315 -4.78 6.42 5.19
C ALA A 315 -5.33 6.19 6.61
N LEU A 316 -5.03 5.03 7.21
CA LEU A 316 -5.40 4.74 8.60
C LEU A 316 -4.74 5.70 9.58
N GLN A 317 -3.43 5.96 9.42
CA GLN A 317 -2.73 6.93 10.26
C GLN A 317 -3.34 8.33 10.12
N SER A 318 -3.59 8.79 8.89
CA SER A 318 -4.22 10.08 8.64
C SER A 318 -5.59 10.19 9.33
N ALA A 319 -6.43 9.16 9.25
CA ALA A 319 -7.74 9.13 9.91
C ALA A 319 -7.63 9.19 11.45
N LEU A 320 -6.68 8.44 12.03
CA LEU A 320 -6.44 8.43 13.48
C LEU A 320 -5.98 9.79 14.02
N GLU A 321 -5.17 10.52 13.25
CA GLU A 321 -4.57 11.80 13.63
C GLU A 321 -5.47 13.01 13.35
N ASN A 322 -6.47 12.89 12.47
CA ASN A 322 -7.25 14.05 11.96
C ASN A 322 -8.74 13.98 12.30
N GLY A 323 -9.08 13.54 13.52
CA GLY A 323 -10.39 13.83 14.10
C GLY A 323 -11.58 13.01 13.59
N VAL A 324 -11.35 11.88 12.90
CA VAL A 324 -12.43 10.91 12.65
C VAL A 324 -12.96 10.43 14.00
N PRO A 325 -14.28 10.43 14.27
CA PRO A 325 -14.84 10.07 15.57
C PRO A 325 -14.55 8.63 16.00
N ASP A 326 -14.66 8.39 17.31
CA ASP A 326 -14.60 7.04 17.88
C ASP A 326 -15.77 6.15 17.41
N GLY A 327 -15.62 4.85 17.66
CA GLY A 327 -16.58 3.80 17.31
C GLY A 327 -16.01 2.82 16.30
N LYS A 328 -16.89 2.20 15.52
CA LYS A 328 -16.50 1.13 14.59
C LYS A 328 -16.00 1.70 13.29
N TRP A 329 -14.82 1.28 12.88
CA TRP A 329 -14.22 1.69 11.61
C TRP A 329 -14.09 0.50 10.68
N TRP A 330 -14.19 0.77 9.38
CA TRP A 330 -13.94 -0.18 8.32
C TRP A 330 -12.65 0.17 7.59
N LEU A 331 -11.67 -0.73 7.66
CA LEU A 331 -10.41 -0.65 6.91
C LEU A 331 -10.43 -1.68 5.79
N ALA A 332 -10.21 -1.28 4.54
CA ALA A 332 -10.24 -2.21 3.42
C ALA A 332 -9.20 -1.92 2.34
N SER A 333 -8.74 -3.00 1.70
CA SER A 333 -7.80 -2.96 0.58
C SER A 333 -8.13 -4.06 -0.44
N PHE A 334 -7.59 -3.94 -1.64
CA PHE A 334 -7.75 -4.89 -2.73
C PHE A 334 -6.46 -4.93 -3.55
N GLY A 335 -6.21 -6.03 -4.24
CA GLY A 335 -4.95 -6.27 -4.92
C GLY A 335 -5.05 -7.28 -6.06
N ALA A 336 -3.88 -7.68 -6.57
CA ALA A 336 -3.76 -8.56 -7.72
C ALA A 336 -4.41 -9.95 -7.52
N GLY A 337 -4.69 -10.64 -8.63
CA GLY A 337 -5.37 -11.94 -8.62
C GLY A 337 -6.89 -11.86 -8.42
N PHE A 338 -7.40 -10.63 -8.59
CA PHE A 338 -8.44 -9.95 -7.82
C PHE A 338 -8.69 -10.51 -6.42
N SER A 339 -8.06 -9.86 -5.44
CA SER A 339 -8.30 -10.10 -4.02
C SER A 339 -8.84 -8.85 -3.34
N SER A 340 -9.68 -9.02 -2.34
CA SER A 340 -10.21 -7.96 -1.49
C SER A 340 -10.16 -8.39 -0.03
N TYR A 341 -9.84 -7.43 0.84
CA TYR A 341 -9.62 -7.65 2.26
C TYR A 341 -10.30 -6.55 3.07
N GLY A 342 -10.80 -6.92 4.25
CA GLY A 342 -11.49 -6.01 5.15
C GLY A 342 -11.11 -6.28 6.60
N ALA A 343 -11.04 -5.23 7.41
CA ALA A 343 -10.89 -5.30 8.84
C ALA A 343 -11.91 -4.40 9.53
N LEU A 344 -12.65 -4.98 10.47
CA LEU A 344 -13.50 -4.23 11.38
C LEU A 344 -12.66 -3.85 12.61
N LEU A 345 -12.59 -2.56 12.88
CA LEU A 345 -11.85 -1.97 14.00
C LEU A 345 -12.82 -1.32 14.98
N GLU A 346 -12.47 -1.30 16.26
CA GLU A 346 -13.07 -0.44 17.27
C GLU A 346 -12.03 0.60 17.68
N VAL A 347 -12.35 1.88 17.51
CA VAL A 347 -11.46 3.00 17.88
C VAL A 347 -12.06 3.72 19.07
N THR A 348 -11.27 3.85 20.14
CA THR A 348 -11.69 4.52 21.39
C THR A 348 -10.56 5.39 21.90
N SER A 349 -10.89 6.62 22.32
CA SER A 349 -9.93 7.60 22.85
C SER A 349 -9.58 7.38 24.32
#